data_AF-V9E239-F1
#
_entry.id   AF-V9E239-F1
#
_cell.length_a   1.000
_cell.length_b   1.000
_cell.length_c   1.000
_cell.angle_alpha   90.00
_cell.angle_beta   90.00
_cell.angle_gamma   90.00
#
_symmetry.space_group_name_H-M   'P 1'
#
loop_
_entity.id
_entity.type
_entity.pdbx_description
1 polymer ?
#
loop_
_entity_poly.entity_id
_entity_poly.type
_entity_poly.pdbx_seq_one_letter_code
_entity_poly.pdbx_strand_id
1 'polypeptide(L)'
;MTALLIAPFATLISQFYHKIKTMENEDLETLLALIEEYDDDCTTDSSIDDTESWVAHNAHEPSKPKRSESARIKADRKEIRCLKAKLGIPGRNRSRDRHRLELLELRVEAALLQQRVDDLEEEERRVRPGATASWMAPNDISLADTTNDSLYDAWRDLAKKHKMHRTNAEIENRNLRELYAHQLKLTHMVKKLFRKQSSIEEQLAHHRAASSYAKRQNRSITPHYLG
;
A
#
# COMPACT_ATOMS: atom_id res chain seq x y z
N MET A 1 12.02 -28.56 12.06
CA MET A 1 10.80 -29.35 11.78
C MET A 1 9.83 -28.51 10.93
N THR A 2 10.21 -28.18 9.70
CA THR A 2 9.44 -27.35 8.74
C THR A 2 8.79 -28.20 7.63
N ALA A 3 8.96 -29.52 7.68
CA ALA A 3 8.51 -30.43 6.63
C ALA A 3 7.00 -30.80 6.70
N LEU A 4 6.29 -30.43 7.76
CA LEU A 4 4.89 -30.87 7.99
C LEU A 4 3.81 -29.89 7.52
N LEU A 5 4.18 -28.69 7.05
CA LEU A 5 3.22 -27.68 6.52
C LEU A 5 3.27 -27.51 5.00
N ILE A 6 4.27 -28.07 4.30
CA ILE A 6 4.42 -27.96 2.84
C ILE A 6 3.58 -29.02 2.11
N ALA A 7 3.41 -30.20 2.70
CA ALA A 7 2.68 -31.31 2.13
C ALA A 7 1.22 -30.98 1.72
N PRO A 8 0.39 -30.33 2.55
CA PRO A 8 -0.99 -30.01 2.16
C PRO A 8 -1.05 -28.98 1.02
N PHE A 9 -0.12 -28.02 0.99
CA PHE A 9 -0.08 -26.98 -0.03
C PHE A 9 0.33 -27.53 -1.41
N ALA A 10 1.35 -28.39 -1.46
CA ALA A 10 1.76 -29.07 -2.68
C ALA A 10 0.65 -29.98 -3.24
N THR A 11 -0.15 -30.58 -2.35
CA THR A 11 -1.29 -31.42 -2.73
C THR A 11 -2.41 -30.57 -3.35
N LEU A 12 -2.68 -29.39 -2.78
CA LEU A 12 -3.69 -28.46 -3.29
C LEU A 12 -3.34 -27.90 -4.67
N ILE A 13 -2.06 -27.53 -4.89
CA ILE A 13 -1.56 -27.09 -6.20
C ILE A 13 -1.68 -28.22 -7.22
N SER A 14 -1.36 -29.45 -6.84
CA SER A 14 -1.47 -30.61 -7.74
C SER A 14 -2.93 -30.90 -8.11
N GLN A 15 -3.87 -30.76 -7.17
CA GLN A 15 -5.31 -30.89 -7.43
C GLN A 15 -5.82 -29.79 -8.36
N PHE A 16 -5.38 -28.55 -8.16
CA PHE A 16 -5.72 -27.42 -9.03
C PHE A 16 -5.20 -27.62 -10.46
N TYR A 17 -3.94 -28.07 -10.59
CA TYR A 17 -3.34 -28.37 -11.89
C TYR A 17 -4.07 -29.53 -12.60
N HIS A 18 -4.47 -30.56 -11.86
CA HIS A 18 -5.24 -31.67 -12.41
C HIS A 18 -6.63 -31.22 -12.87
N LYS A 19 -7.29 -30.33 -12.12
CA LYS A 19 -8.59 -29.75 -12.48
C LYS A 19 -8.51 -29.00 -13.80
N ILE A 20 -7.51 -28.12 -13.96
CA ILE A 20 -7.26 -27.38 -15.21
C ILE A 20 -7.00 -28.35 -16.37
N LYS A 21 -6.21 -29.41 -16.13
CA LYS A 21 -5.89 -30.42 -17.16
C LYS A 21 -7.12 -31.22 -17.63
N THR A 22 -8.16 -31.33 -16.81
CA THR A 22 -9.40 -32.06 -17.10
C THR A 22 -10.54 -31.16 -17.59
N MET A 23 -10.35 -29.84 -17.65
CA MET A 23 -11.35 -28.93 -18.20
C MET A 23 -11.48 -29.12 -19.72
N GLU A 24 -12.70 -29.04 -20.23
CA GLU A 24 -12.98 -29.13 -21.67
C GLU A 24 -12.40 -27.89 -22.38
N ASN A 25 -12.02 -28.03 -23.65
CA ASN A 25 -11.33 -26.96 -24.40
C ASN A 25 -12.14 -25.66 -24.44
N GLU A 26 -13.47 -25.73 -24.43
CA GLU A 26 -14.34 -24.54 -24.41
C GLU A 26 -14.15 -23.71 -23.13
N ASP A 27 -14.02 -24.35 -21.96
CA ASP A 27 -13.81 -23.64 -20.69
C ASP A 27 -12.39 -23.06 -20.58
N LEU A 28 -11.40 -23.74 -21.19
CA LEU A 28 -10.02 -23.25 -21.29
C LEU A 28 -9.91 -22.05 -22.23
N GLU A 29 -10.59 -22.08 -23.38
CA GLU A 29 -10.68 -20.94 -24.30
C GLU A 29 -11.38 -19.74 -23.66
N THR A 30 -12.44 -19.99 -22.87
CA THR A 30 -13.14 -18.92 -22.14
C THR A 30 -12.24 -18.27 -21.07
N LEU A 31 -11.41 -19.07 -20.38
CA LEU A 31 -10.42 -18.56 -19.42
C LEU A 31 -9.25 -17.84 -20.09
N LEU A 32 -8.78 -18.32 -21.23
CA LEU A 32 -7.71 -17.68 -22.01
C LEU A 32 -8.16 -16.36 -22.62
N ALA A 33 -9.39 -16.28 -23.15
CA ALA A 33 -9.98 -15.03 -23.62
C ALA A 33 -10.10 -13.97 -22.50
N LEU A 34 -10.35 -14.41 -21.26
CA LEU A 34 -10.39 -13.56 -20.07
C LEU A 34 -9.02 -13.04 -19.65
N ILE A 35 -7.95 -13.71 -20.07
CA ILE A 35 -6.54 -13.33 -19.83
C ILE A 35 -6.01 -12.47 -20.97
N GLU A 36 -6.36 -12.75 -22.23
CA GLU A 36 -5.94 -11.93 -23.39
C GLU A 36 -6.62 -10.55 -23.42
N GLU A 37 -7.83 -10.39 -22.88
CA GLU A 37 -8.44 -9.06 -22.66
C GLU A 37 -7.61 -8.17 -21.70
N TYR A 38 -6.63 -8.74 -20.98
CA TYR A 38 -5.82 -8.07 -19.97
C TYR A 38 -4.41 -7.65 -20.41
N ASP A 39 -3.96 -7.98 -21.63
CA ASP A 39 -2.57 -7.71 -22.06
C ASP A 39 -2.40 -6.62 -23.15
N ASP A 40 -3.48 -6.04 -23.70
CA ASP A 40 -3.39 -5.17 -24.89
C ASP A 40 -3.26 -3.65 -24.63
N ASP A 41 -2.78 -3.20 -23.46
CA ASP A 41 -2.52 -1.76 -23.23
C ASP A 41 -1.21 -1.44 -22.48
N CYS A 42 -0.25 -2.37 -22.48
CA CYS A 42 1.07 -2.16 -21.86
C CYS A 42 2.22 -2.22 -22.87
N THR A 43 2.13 -1.46 -23.96
CA THR A 43 3.33 -1.14 -24.76
C THR A 43 3.38 0.33 -25.15
N THR A 44 3.90 1.17 -24.26
CA THR A 44 4.71 2.33 -24.66
C THR A 44 5.84 2.58 -23.66
N ASP A 45 7.04 2.15 -24.08
CA ASP A 45 8.32 2.85 -23.99
C ASP A 45 8.62 3.71 -22.74
N SER A 46 9.47 3.17 -21.88
CA SER A 46 10.37 3.95 -21.02
C SER A 46 11.54 3.07 -20.58
N SER A 47 12.56 3.02 -21.44
CA SER A 47 13.92 2.65 -21.10
C SER A 47 14.42 3.43 -19.86
N ILE A 48 14.57 2.75 -18.72
CA ILE A 48 15.47 3.14 -17.63
C ILE A 48 16.29 1.90 -17.26
N ASP A 49 17.50 1.85 -17.81
CA ASP A 49 18.63 1.21 -17.17
C ASP A 49 18.91 1.97 -15.86
N ASP A 50 18.88 1.28 -14.74
CA ASP A 50 19.90 1.47 -13.71
C ASP A 50 19.93 0.25 -12.79
N THR A 51 21.03 -0.47 -12.91
CA THR A 51 21.34 -1.71 -12.23
C THR A 51 21.93 -1.36 -10.86
N GLU A 52 21.13 -1.35 -9.80
CA GLU A 52 21.66 -1.30 -8.43
C GLU A 52 21.56 -2.66 -7.73
N SER A 53 22.72 -3.32 -7.78
CA SER A 53 23.12 -4.53 -7.10
C SER A 53 22.98 -4.42 -5.58
N TRP A 54 21.97 -5.08 -5.02
CA TRP A 54 21.91 -5.37 -3.58
C TRP A 54 22.91 -6.47 -3.23
N VAL A 55 24.17 -6.08 -2.94
CA VAL A 55 25.12 -6.96 -2.27
C VAL A 55 24.68 -7.11 -0.82
N ALA A 56 24.29 -8.33 -0.47
CA ALA A 56 23.99 -8.76 0.88
C ALA A 56 25.22 -8.62 1.78
N HIS A 57 25.24 -7.61 2.64
CA HIS A 57 26.09 -7.62 3.83
C HIS A 57 25.46 -8.51 4.90
N ASN A 58 25.76 -9.80 4.84
CA ASN A 58 25.60 -10.72 5.97
C ASN A 58 26.64 -10.35 7.05
N ALA A 59 26.33 -9.37 7.89
CA ALA A 59 27.04 -9.15 9.14
C ALA A 59 26.49 -10.13 10.19
N HIS A 60 27.33 -11.09 10.57
CA HIS A 60 27.10 -12.03 11.66
C HIS A 60 27.01 -11.23 12.98
N GLU A 61 25.79 -10.95 13.46
CA GLU A 61 25.58 -10.36 14.79
C GLU A 61 25.92 -11.41 15.87
N PRO A 62 26.75 -11.06 16.88
CA PRO A 62 27.15 -12.00 17.91
C PRO A 62 25.96 -12.40 18.78
N SER A 63 25.80 -13.72 18.95
CA SER A 63 24.86 -14.38 19.87
C SER A 63 24.82 -13.68 21.24
N LYS A 64 23.82 -12.81 21.45
CA LYS A 64 23.49 -12.24 22.76
C LYS A 64 22.92 -13.36 23.64
N PRO A 65 23.30 -13.40 24.95
CA PRO A 65 22.85 -14.45 25.86
C PRO A 65 21.31 -14.50 25.89
N LYS A 66 20.75 -15.71 25.79
CA LYS A 66 19.30 -15.97 25.86
C LYS A 66 18.77 -15.49 27.22
N ARG A 67 18.36 -14.23 27.31
CA ARG A 67 17.56 -13.73 28.45
C ARG A 67 16.34 -14.62 28.60
N SER A 68 16.06 -15.05 29.82
CA SER A 68 14.86 -15.80 30.16
C SER A 68 13.62 -15.05 29.69
N GLU A 69 12.59 -15.77 29.25
CA GLU A 69 11.35 -15.19 28.71
C GLU A 69 10.71 -14.20 29.69
N SER A 70 10.73 -14.52 30.98
CA SER A 70 10.32 -13.61 32.06
C SER A 70 11.11 -12.29 32.08
N ALA A 71 12.40 -12.30 31.79
CA ALA A 71 13.22 -11.08 31.71
C ALA A 71 12.90 -10.24 30.46
N ARG A 72 12.50 -10.88 29.36
CA ARG A 72 12.05 -10.21 28.13
C ARG A 72 10.70 -9.52 28.35
N ILE A 73 9.73 -10.23 28.90
CA ILE A 73 8.40 -9.68 29.24
C ILE A 73 8.52 -8.49 30.21
N LYS A 74 9.41 -8.58 31.22
CA LYS A 74 9.67 -7.46 32.14
C LYS A 74 10.26 -6.23 31.43
N ALA A 75 11.15 -6.45 30.46
CA ALA A 75 11.69 -5.37 29.64
C ALA A 75 10.61 -4.74 28.76
N ASP A 76 9.79 -5.55 28.10
CA ASP A 76 8.69 -5.11 27.23
C ASP A 76 7.66 -4.30 28.03
N ARG A 77 7.28 -4.75 29.24
CA ARG A 77 6.39 -3.99 30.15
C ARG A 77 6.99 -2.64 30.57
N LYS A 78 8.30 -2.55 30.76
CA LYS A 78 8.99 -1.29 31.06
C LYS A 78 8.96 -0.36 29.85
N GLU A 79 9.18 -0.91 28.65
CA GLU A 79 9.18 -0.16 27.40
C GLU A 79 7.79 0.36 27.03
N ILE A 80 6.74 -0.43 27.24
CA ILE A 80 5.33 -0.02 27.11
C ILE A 80 5.05 1.23 27.95
N ARG A 81 5.46 1.25 29.23
CA ARG A 81 5.30 2.42 30.10
C ARG A 81 6.03 3.65 29.55
N CYS A 82 7.25 3.47 29.05
CA CYS A 82 8.01 4.57 28.44
C CYS A 82 7.34 5.08 27.15
N LEU A 83 6.80 4.21 26.29
CA LEU A 83 6.13 4.60 25.06
C LEU A 83 4.81 5.32 25.33
N LYS A 84 4.02 4.87 26.32
CA LYS A 84 2.80 5.57 26.76
C LYS A 84 3.10 7.00 27.22
N ALA A 85 4.17 7.20 28.00
CA ALA A 85 4.60 8.54 28.39
C ALA A 85 5.04 9.40 27.18
N LYS A 86 5.74 8.78 26.21
CA LYS A 86 6.22 9.47 25.00
C LYS A 86 5.11 9.89 24.04
N LEU A 87 3.99 9.16 23.99
CA LEU A 87 2.83 9.50 23.16
C LEU A 87 2.07 10.76 23.61
N GLY A 88 2.30 11.19 24.86
CA GLY A 88 1.78 12.45 25.41
C GLY A 88 2.51 13.71 24.94
N ILE A 89 3.66 13.58 24.27
CA ILE A 89 4.48 14.72 23.82
C ILE A 89 4.05 15.15 22.40
N PRO A 90 3.59 16.40 22.18
CA PRO A 90 3.29 16.93 20.86
C PRO A 90 4.52 16.99 19.94
N GLY A 91 4.34 16.81 18.63
CA GLY A 91 5.42 16.92 17.62
C GLY A 91 6.35 15.72 17.47
N ARG A 92 6.19 14.68 18.30
CA ARG A 92 6.92 13.41 18.18
C ARG A 92 6.24 12.48 17.16
N ASN A 93 7.00 11.53 16.60
CA ASN A 93 6.51 10.57 15.61
C ASN A 93 5.49 9.56 16.21
N ARG A 94 4.26 10.04 16.43
CA ARG A 94 3.16 9.34 17.12
C ARG A 94 2.73 8.05 16.44
N SER A 95 2.77 8.01 15.10
CA SER A 95 2.41 6.81 14.34
C SER A 95 3.35 5.64 14.66
N ARG A 96 4.66 5.88 14.55
CA ARG A 96 5.69 4.88 14.86
C ARG A 96 5.62 4.40 16.31
N ASP A 97 5.45 5.33 17.25
CA ASP A 97 5.41 4.99 18.67
C ASP A 97 4.12 4.24 19.05
N ARG A 98 3.00 4.47 18.35
CA ARG A 98 1.76 3.67 18.48
C ARG A 98 1.94 2.25 17.98
N HIS A 99 2.49 2.06 16.78
CA HIS A 99 2.69 0.73 16.22
C HIS A 99 3.66 -0.10 17.07
N ARG A 100 4.72 0.54 17.58
CA ARG A 100 5.66 -0.11 18.50
C ARG A 100 5.01 -0.47 19.84
N LEU A 101 4.11 0.37 20.34
CA LEU A 101 3.36 0.10 21.57
C LEU A 101 2.45 -1.13 21.40
N GLU A 102 1.66 -1.15 20.32
CA GLU A 102 0.76 -2.26 19.97
C GLU A 102 1.53 -3.59 19.88
N LEU A 103 2.66 -3.61 19.18
CA LEU A 103 3.49 -4.80 19.06
C LEU A 103 3.98 -5.34 20.41
N LEU A 104 4.38 -4.45 21.34
CA LEU A 104 4.84 -4.86 22.65
C LEU A 104 3.69 -5.35 23.54
N GLU A 105 2.51 -4.73 23.43
CA GLU A 105 1.31 -5.17 24.16
C GLU A 105 0.89 -6.58 23.71
N LEU A 106 0.86 -6.82 22.39
CA LEU A 106 0.56 -8.14 21.82
C LEU A 106 1.58 -9.22 22.25
N ARG A 107 2.86 -8.89 22.37
CA ARG A 107 3.88 -9.84 22.87
C ARG A 107 3.64 -10.23 24.32
N VAL A 108 3.30 -9.26 25.17
CA VAL A 108 2.99 -9.52 26.58
C VAL A 108 1.73 -10.37 26.71
N GLU A 109 0.71 -10.09 25.89
CA GLU A 109 -0.54 -10.85 25.86
C GLU A 109 -0.33 -12.29 25.37
N ALA A 110 0.38 -12.48 24.26
CA ALA A 110 0.71 -13.80 23.74
C ALA A 110 1.47 -14.64 24.77
N ALA A 111 2.40 -14.04 25.51
CA ALA A 111 3.12 -14.74 26.56
C ALA A 111 2.22 -15.14 27.75
N LEU A 112 1.24 -14.30 28.11
CA LEU A 112 0.26 -14.63 29.15
C LEU A 112 -0.69 -15.75 28.71
N LEU A 113 -1.14 -15.71 27.46
CA LEU A 113 -1.98 -16.76 26.88
C LEU A 113 -1.21 -18.08 26.77
N GLN A 114 0.06 -18.04 26.38
CA GLN A 114 0.89 -19.24 26.35
C GLN A 114 1.04 -19.84 27.75
N GLN A 115 1.32 -19.02 28.77
CA GLN A 115 1.37 -19.49 30.15
C GLN A 115 0.03 -20.13 30.58
N ARG A 116 -1.10 -19.55 30.17
CA ARG A 116 -2.42 -20.10 30.49
C ARG A 116 -2.66 -21.44 29.80
N VAL A 117 -2.20 -21.61 28.56
CA VAL A 117 -2.25 -22.90 27.85
C VAL A 117 -1.40 -23.93 28.60
N ASP A 118 -0.17 -23.57 28.97
CA ASP A 118 0.74 -24.46 29.69
C ASP A 118 0.13 -24.91 31.05
N ASP A 119 -0.49 -23.98 31.78
CA ASP A 119 -1.20 -24.26 33.04
C ASP A 119 -2.38 -25.23 32.84
N LEU A 120 -3.16 -25.03 31.76
CA LEU A 120 -4.31 -25.88 31.44
C LEU A 120 -3.87 -27.27 30.98
N GLU A 121 -2.80 -27.37 30.19
CA GLU A 121 -2.21 -28.65 29.78
C GLU A 121 -1.64 -29.41 30.98
N GLU A 122 -1.04 -28.70 31.95
CA GLU A 122 -0.56 -29.31 33.18
C GLU A 122 -1.73 -29.82 34.05
N GLU A 123 -2.80 -29.04 34.17
CA GLU A 123 -4.00 -29.44 34.89
C GLU A 123 -4.69 -30.64 34.23
N GLU A 124 -4.82 -30.65 32.89
CA GLU A 124 -5.34 -31.80 32.13
C GLU A 124 -4.50 -33.06 32.38
N ARG A 125 -3.16 -32.93 32.37
CA ARG A 125 -2.24 -34.03 32.66
C ARG A 125 -2.39 -34.58 34.08
N ARG A 126 -2.73 -33.73 35.05
CA ARG A 126 -2.98 -34.12 36.46
C ARG A 126 -4.34 -34.80 36.65
N VAL A 127 -5.38 -34.31 35.97
CA VAL A 127 -6.75 -34.83 36.07
C VAL A 127 -6.96 -36.12 35.28
N ARG A 128 -6.26 -36.29 34.14
CA ARG A 128 -6.32 -37.51 33.32
C ARG A 128 -4.93 -37.91 32.81
N PRO A 129 -4.14 -38.63 33.63
CA PRO A 129 -2.83 -39.12 33.22
C PRO A 129 -2.99 -40.09 32.04
N GLY A 130 -2.50 -39.71 30.85
CA GLY A 130 -2.51 -40.57 29.66
C GLY A 130 -3.55 -40.23 28.59
N ALA A 131 -4.41 -39.22 28.78
CA ALA A 131 -5.07 -38.60 27.63
C ALA A 131 -4.10 -37.64 26.97
N THR A 132 -3.35 -38.13 25.99
CA THR A 132 -2.88 -37.24 24.93
C THR A 132 -4.12 -36.57 24.35
N ALA A 133 -4.19 -35.26 24.50
CA ALA A 133 -5.23 -34.40 23.94
C ALA A 133 -5.18 -34.51 22.39
N SER A 134 -5.72 -35.62 21.88
CA SER A 134 -5.93 -35.87 20.47
C SER A 134 -7.21 -35.15 20.06
N TRP A 135 -7.19 -33.82 20.14
CA TRP A 135 -8.20 -32.98 19.50
C TRP A 135 -8.12 -33.07 17.97
N MET A 136 -7.10 -33.76 17.44
CA MET A 136 -6.96 -34.17 16.04
C MET A 136 -7.16 -35.69 15.86
N ALA A 137 -8.15 -36.30 16.52
CA ALA A 137 -8.64 -37.59 16.06
C ALA A 137 -9.42 -37.36 14.74
N PRO A 138 -9.01 -37.92 13.59
CA PRO A 138 -9.70 -37.74 12.32
C PRO A 138 -10.93 -38.66 12.27
N ASN A 139 -11.92 -38.39 13.10
CA ASN A 139 -13.24 -39.02 13.06
C ASN A 139 -14.30 -37.93 13.04
N ASP A 140 -14.26 -37.05 12.04
CA ASP A 140 -15.35 -36.12 11.71
C ASP A 140 -15.25 -35.68 10.24
N ILE A 141 -15.38 -36.65 9.33
CA ILE A 141 -15.54 -36.37 7.89
C ILE A 141 -16.82 -35.53 7.64
N SER A 142 -17.75 -35.51 8.58
CA SER A 142 -19.00 -34.73 8.50
C SER A 142 -18.87 -33.26 8.94
N LEU A 143 -17.88 -32.89 9.77
CA LEU A 143 -17.66 -31.49 10.19
C LEU A 143 -16.77 -30.74 9.20
N ALA A 144 -15.88 -31.46 8.51
CA ALA A 144 -14.98 -30.93 7.50
C ALA A 144 -15.73 -30.19 6.36
N ASP A 145 -16.85 -30.74 5.87
CA ASP A 145 -17.65 -30.10 4.81
C ASP A 145 -18.15 -28.71 5.24
N THR A 146 -18.69 -28.57 6.45
CA THR A 146 -19.18 -27.27 6.95
C THR A 146 -18.06 -26.24 7.16
N THR A 147 -16.87 -26.70 7.58
CA THR A 147 -15.71 -25.81 7.75
C THR A 147 -15.10 -25.38 6.42
N ASN A 148 -15.15 -26.27 5.41
CA ASN A 148 -14.69 -25.95 4.07
C ASN A 148 -15.62 -24.93 3.42
N ASP A 149 -16.94 -25.08 3.54
CA ASP A 149 -17.92 -24.09 3.05
C ASP A 149 -17.73 -22.72 3.69
N SER A 150 -17.53 -22.68 5.02
CA SER A 150 -17.21 -21.44 5.73
C SER A 150 -15.92 -20.78 5.25
N LEU A 151 -14.89 -21.58 4.95
CA LEU A 151 -13.63 -21.08 4.39
C LEU A 151 -13.83 -20.54 2.97
N TYR A 152 -14.56 -21.26 2.11
CA TYR A 152 -14.90 -20.81 0.75
C TYR A 152 -15.67 -19.49 0.75
N ASP A 153 -16.63 -19.32 1.66
CA ASP A 153 -17.38 -18.07 1.78
C ASP A 153 -16.50 -16.92 2.28
N ALA A 154 -15.57 -17.18 3.20
CA ALA A 154 -14.60 -16.18 3.63
C ALA A 154 -13.68 -15.73 2.47
N TRP A 155 -13.20 -16.66 1.63
CA TRP A 155 -12.41 -16.35 0.44
C TRP A 155 -13.22 -15.61 -0.62
N ARG A 156 -14.48 -16.01 -0.83
CA ARG A 156 -15.42 -15.34 -1.73
C ARG A 156 -15.62 -13.89 -1.31
N ASP A 157 -15.82 -13.64 -0.02
CA ASP A 157 -16.01 -12.29 0.50
C ASP A 157 -14.73 -11.45 0.47
N LEU A 158 -13.57 -12.08 0.70
CA LEU A 158 -12.28 -11.42 0.51
C LEU A 158 -12.07 -11.01 -0.96
N ALA A 159 -12.36 -11.91 -1.91
CA ALA A 159 -12.26 -11.64 -3.33
C ALA A 159 -13.21 -10.52 -3.77
N LYS A 160 -14.47 -10.52 -3.27
CA LYS A 160 -15.42 -9.42 -3.48
C LYS A 160 -14.89 -8.09 -2.97
N LYS A 161 -14.34 -8.06 -1.74
CA LYS A 161 -13.72 -6.86 -1.17
C LYS A 161 -12.56 -6.37 -2.02
N HIS A 162 -11.68 -7.27 -2.46
CA HIS A 162 -10.54 -6.91 -3.31
C HIS A 162 -10.99 -6.36 -4.66
N LYS A 163 -12.01 -6.96 -5.28
CA LYS A 163 -12.64 -6.46 -6.51
C LYS A 163 -13.21 -5.05 -6.30
N MET A 164 -13.95 -4.83 -5.21
CA MET A 164 -14.49 -3.51 -4.86
C MET A 164 -13.38 -2.46 -4.64
N HIS A 165 -12.31 -2.81 -3.92
CA HIS A 165 -11.19 -1.90 -3.73
C HIS A 165 -10.52 -1.55 -5.06
N ARG A 166 -10.36 -2.53 -5.95
CA ARG A 166 -9.85 -2.31 -7.29
C ARG A 166 -10.74 -1.37 -8.10
N THR A 167 -12.04 -1.62 -8.17
CA THR A 167 -12.97 -0.75 -8.90
C THR A 167 -12.99 0.67 -8.34
N ASN A 168 -12.93 0.82 -7.01
CA ASN A 168 -12.86 2.14 -6.38
C ASN A 168 -11.56 2.87 -6.72
N ALA A 169 -10.43 2.16 -6.75
CA ALA A 169 -9.15 2.74 -7.16
C ALA A 169 -9.16 3.14 -8.63
N GLU A 170 -9.76 2.34 -9.52
CA GLU A 170 -9.91 2.67 -10.94
C GLU A 170 -10.81 3.89 -11.17
N ILE A 171 -11.92 3.99 -10.45
CA ILE A 171 -12.81 5.16 -10.47
C ILE A 171 -12.06 6.40 -10.00
N GLU A 172 -11.35 6.32 -8.88
CA GLU A 172 -10.60 7.46 -8.36
C GLU A 172 -9.46 7.87 -9.29
N ASN A 173 -8.75 6.91 -9.90
CA ASN A 173 -7.72 7.21 -10.89
C ASN A 173 -8.30 7.96 -12.10
N ARG A 174 -9.48 7.54 -12.58
CA ARG A 174 -10.20 8.25 -13.64
C ARG A 174 -10.56 9.68 -13.23
N ASN A 175 -11.13 9.86 -12.04
CA ASN A 175 -11.47 11.18 -11.50
C ASN A 175 -10.25 12.09 -11.40
N LEU A 176 -9.12 11.56 -10.92
CA LEU A 176 -7.86 12.29 -10.79
C LEU A 176 -7.30 12.70 -12.16
N ARG A 177 -7.37 11.81 -13.17
CA ARG A 177 -6.97 12.14 -14.55
C ARG A 177 -7.83 13.25 -15.14
N GLU A 178 -9.14 13.21 -14.93
CA GLU A 178 -10.06 14.27 -15.38
C GLU A 178 -9.77 15.60 -14.69
N LEU A 179 -9.58 15.58 -13.37
CA LEU A 179 -9.24 16.77 -12.59
C LEU A 179 -7.90 17.37 -13.05
N TYR A 180 -6.89 16.54 -13.27
CA TYR A 180 -5.60 16.98 -13.79
C TYR A 180 -5.71 17.58 -15.19
N ALA A 181 -6.46 16.94 -16.10
CA ALA A 181 -6.71 17.49 -17.43
C ALA A 181 -7.42 18.86 -17.37
N HIS A 182 -8.36 19.03 -16.45
CA HIS A 182 -9.02 20.31 -16.22
C HIS A 182 -8.05 21.38 -15.68
N GLN A 183 -7.24 21.05 -14.68
CA GLN A 183 -6.22 21.94 -14.13
C GLN A 183 -5.17 22.35 -15.18
N LEU A 184 -4.79 21.42 -16.05
CA LEU A 184 -3.87 21.69 -17.15
C LEU A 184 -4.47 22.69 -18.15
N LYS A 185 -5.76 22.53 -18.51
CA LYS A 185 -6.50 23.49 -19.35
C LYS A 185 -6.55 24.88 -18.71
N LEU A 186 -6.88 24.97 -17.41
CA LEU A 186 -6.89 26.24 -16.67
C LEU A 186 -5.51 26.89 -16.70
N THR A 187 -4.46 26.13 -16.40
CA THR A 187 -3.09 26.63 -16.41
C THR A 187 -2.70 27.15 -17.80
N HIS A 188 -3.08 26.45 -18.86
CA HIS A 188 -2.83 26.89 -20.24
C HIS A 188 -3.58 28.19 -20.55
N MET A 189 -4.85 28.30 -20.17
CA MET A 189 -5.64 29.52 -20.37
C MET A 189 -5.03 30.72 -19.62
N VAL A 190 -4.65 30.53 -18.36
CA VAL A 190 -3.99 31.57 -17.56
C VAL A 190 -2.68 32.00 -18.21
N LYS A 191 -1.83 31.07 -18.63
CA LYS A 191 -0.60 31.38 -19.38
C LYS A 191 -0.88 32.18 -20.66
N LYS A 192 -1.96 31.83 -21.39
CA LYS A 192 -2.38 32.55 -22.60
C LYS A 192 -2.86 33.98 -22.29
N LEU A 193 -3.59 34.18 -21.20
CA LEU A 193 -4.02 35.50 -20.74
C LEU A 193 -2.82 36.38 -20.38
N PHE A 194 -1.85 35.85 -19.62
CA PHE A 194 -0.63 36.58 -19.29
C PHE A 194 0.17 36.98 -20.53
N ARG A 195 0.34 36.08 -21.50
CA ARG A 195 1.01 36.42 -22.77
C ARG A 195 0.30 37.54 -23.53
N LYS A 196 -1.04 37.50 -23.59
CA LYS A 196 -1.84 38.56 -24.20
C LYS A 196 -1.70 39.88 -23.46
N GLN A 197 -1.73 39.85 -22.13
CA GLN A 197 -1.57 41.04 -21.30
C GLN A 197 -0.21 41.70 -21.55
N SER A 198 0.88 40.94 -21.53
CA SER A 198 2.22 41.47 -21.82
C SER A 198 2.32 42.10 -23.22
N SER A 199 1.71 41.48 -24.24
CA SER A 199 1.69 42.03 -25.60
C SER A 199 0.90 43.34 -25.69
N ILE A 200 -0.24 43.45 -24.99
CA ILE A 200 -1.04 44.69 -24.93
C ILE A 200 -0.24 45.79 -24.22
N GLU A 201 0.43 45.48 -23.11
CA GLU A 201 1.26 46.44 -22.38
C GLU A 201 2.41 46.98 -23.25
N GLU A 202 3.06 46.10 -24.02
CA GLU A 202 4.11 46.47 -24.98
C GLU A 202 3.57 47.38 -26.09
N GLN A 203 2.42 47.03 -26.70
CA GLN A 203 1.77 47.88 -27.70
C GLN A 203 1.38 49.26 -27.15
N LEU A 204 0.85 49.32 -25.93
CA LEU A 204 0.52 50.57 -25.26
C LEU A 204 1.78 51.40 -24.97
N ALA A 205 2.88 50.77 -24.57
CA ALA A 205 4.17 51.44 -24.37
C ALA A 205 4.69 52.05 -25.68
N HIS A 206 4.65 51.30 -26.80
CA HIS A 206 5.00 51.81 -28.12
C HIS A 206 4.11 52.98 -28.55
N HIS A 207 2.79 52.89 -28.35
CA HIS A 207 1.87 53.98 -28.69
C HIS A 207 2.15 55.25 -27.86
N ARG A 208 2.41 55.11 -26.55
CA ARG A 208 2.80 56.24 -25.69
C ARG A 208 4.11 56.88 -26.13
N ALA A 209 5.10 56.07 -26.51
CA ALA A 209 6.39 56.56 -27.01
C ALA A 209 6.23 57.32 -28.34
N ALA A 210 5.47 56.76 -29.29
CA ALA A 210 5.18 57.39 -30.58
C ALA A 210 4.42 58.73 -30.41
N SER A 211 3.40 58.77 -29.54
CA SER A 211 2.68 60.01 -29.22
C SER A 211 3.59 61.07 -28.59
N SER A 212 4.50 60.65 -27.71
CA SER A 212 5.49 61.56 -27.10
C SER A 212 6.47 62.10 -28.12
N TYR A 213 6.93 61.26 -29.06
CA TYR A 213 7.80 61.68 -30.16
C TYR A 213 7.09 62.68 -31.10
N ALA A 214 5.86 62.40 -31.51
CA ALA A 214 5.06 63.31 -32.33
C ALA A 214 4.83 64.68 -31.66
N LYS A 215 4.56 64.70 -30.35
CA LYS A 215 4.46 65.96 -29.57
C LYS A 215 5.77 66.75 -29.58
N ARG A 216 6.93 66.08 -29.51
CA ARG A 216 8.24 66.76 -29.60
C ARG A 216 8.47 67.37 -30.98
N GLN A 217 8.15 66.63 -32.05
CA GLN A 217 8.26 67.13 -33.42
C GLN A 217 7.37 68.34 -33.68
N ASN A 218 6.14 68.34 -33.18
CA ASN A 218 5.23 69.49 -33.33
C ASN A 218 5.72 70.74 -32.58
N ARG A 219 6.41 70.58 -31.44
CA ARG A 219 7.04 71.69 -30.70
C ARG A 219 8.26 72.26 -31.41
N SER A 220 9.02 71.46 -32.16
CA SER A 220 10.16 71.95 -32.95
C SER A 220 9.76 72.65 -34.25
N ILE A 221 8.53 72.43 -34.74
CA ILE A 221 8.01 73.01 -35.98
C ILE A 221 7.26 74.32 -35.73
N THR A 222 6.90 74.63 -34.47
CA THR A 222 6.22 75.90 -34.15
C THR A 222 7.20 77.05 -34.36
N PRO A 223 7.01 77.94 -35.36
CA PRO A 223 7.92 79.06 -35.56
C PRO A 223 7.74 80.02 -34.39
N HIS A 224 8.83 80.32 -33.68
CA HIS A 224 8.86 81.46 -32.78
C HIS A 224 8.75 82.73 -33.62
N TYR A 225 7.52 83.19 -33.87
CA TYR A 225 7.30 84.56 -34.29
C TYR A 225 7.58 85.45 -33.08
N LEU A 226 8.79 86.01 -33.06
CA LEU A 226 9.13 87.15 -32.21
C LEU A 226 8.41 88.38 -32.79
N GLY A 227 7.51 88.94 -31.99
CA GLY A 227 6.85 90.23 -32.19
C GLY A 227 6.53 90.81 -30.83
#